data_AF-A0A351T5H9-F1
#
_entry.id   AF-A0A351T5H9-F1
#
_cell.length_a   1.000
_cell.length_b   1.000
_cell.length_c   1.000
_cell.angle_alpha   90.00
_cell.angle_beta   90.00
_cell.angle_gamma   90.00
#
_symmetry.space_group_name_H-M   'P 1'
#
loop_
_entity.id
_entity.type
_entity.pdbx_description
1 polymer ?
#
loop_
_entity_poly.entity_id
_entity_poly.type
_entity_poly.pdbx_seq_one_letter_code
_entity_poly.pdbx_strand_id
1 'polypeptide(L)'
;MRRPHAGRMLLGAAFEDLPDELRQQFRQALRANGGKLRRALAAEKTARNAALDALQADPFDAAALARALSAIRTAEGERRAIAHEATLSLIEKLTPEQRQAMHHKLSQSLLAPHPMQPGHMDFHRKPPMADGDSTVPLPGR
;
A
#
# COMPACT_ATOMS: atom_id res chain seq x y z
N MET A 1 -22.01 7.50 -9.05
CA MET A 1 -20.68 7.90 -9.56
C MET A 1 -19.61 7.55 -8.53
N ARG A 2 -18.82 6.48 -8.75
CA ARG A 2 -17.68 6.11 -7.88
C ARG A 2 -16.51 7.04 -8.16
N ARG A 3 -16.04 7.78 -7.16
CA ARG A 3 -14.83 8.61 -7.26
C ARG A 3 -13.62 7.69 -7.47
N PRO A 4 -12.69 8.00 -8.39
CA PRO A 4 -11.44 7.26 -8.48
C PRO A 4 -10.62 7.51 -7.21
N HIS A 5 -10.32 6.46 -6.46
CA HIS A 5 -9.41 6.52 -5.31
C HIS A 5 -7.96 6.68 -5.80
N ALA A 6 -7.63 7.87 -6.29
CA ALA A 6 -6.25 8.27 -6.55
C ALA A 6 -5.42 8.49 -5.26
N GLY A 7 -5.90 8.05 -4.10
CA GLY A 7 -5.46 8.56 -2.80
C GLY A 7 -5.08 7.55 -1.74
N ARG A 8 -5.26 6.24 -1.94
CA ARG A 8 -4.86 5.24 -0.94
C ARG A 8 -3.39 4.87 -1.10
N MET A 9 -2.52 5.89 -1.02
CA MET A 9 -1.11 5.66 -0.75
C MET A 9 -0.99 5.09 0.68
N LEU A 10 -0.04 4.21 0.94
CA LEU A 10 0.25 3.70 2.30
C LEU A 10 0.43 4.84 3.31
N LEU A 11 1.01 5.97 2.88
CA LEU A 11 1.03 7.21 3.66
C LEU A 11 -0.31 7.95 3.61
N GLY A 12 -0.95 8.08 2.44
CA GLY A 12 -2.24 8.78 2.28
C GLY A 12 -3.31 8.40 3.29
N ALA A 13 -3.44 7.13 3.66
CA ALA A 13 -4.36 6.68 4.72
C ALA A 13 -3.96 7.16 6.13
N ALA A 14 -2.67 7.15 6.47
CA ALA A 14 -2.17 7.69 7.74
C ALA A 14 -2.30 9.23 7.83
N PHE A 15 -2.31 9.91 6.68
CA PHE A 15 -2.53 11.36 6.58
C PHE A 15 -4.02 11.74 6.53
N GLU A 16 -4.97 10.80 6.40
CA GLU A 16 -6.41 11.11 6.45
C GLU A 16 -6.86 11.56 7.85
N ASP A 17 -6.18 11.09 8.90
CA ASP A 17 -6.45 11.42 10.30
C ASP A 17 -5.78 12.71 10.79
N LEU A 18 -5.05 13.42 9.91
CA LEU A 18 -4.47 14.71 10.26
C LEU A 18 -5.50 15.85 10.18
N PRO A 19 -5.30 16.93 10.96
CA PRO A 19 -6.05 18.18 10.82
C PRO A 19 -6.08 18.69 9.36
N ASP A 20 -7.20 19.31 8.99
CA ASP A 20 -7.48 19.79 7.63
C ASP A 20 -6.38 20.67 7.04
N GLU A 21 -5.84 21.59 7.84
CA GLU A 21 -4.68 22.42 7.48
C GLU A 21 -3.49 21.58 7.01
N LEU A 22 -3.10 20.57 7.80
CA LEU A 22 -1.96 19.70 7.51
C LEU A 22 -2.22 18.83 6.29
N ARG A 23 -3.46 18.37 6.10
CA ARG A 23 -3.87 17.64 4.90
C ARG A 23 -3.77 18.50 3.65
N GLN A 24 -4.16 19.77 3.72
CA GLN A 24 -4.03 20.68 2.57
C GLN A 24 -2.57 20.96 2.23
N GLN A 25 -1.73 21.19 3.24
CA GLN A 25 -0.29 21.40 3.04
C GLN A 25 0.38 20.15 2.45
N PHE A 26 0.03 18.95 2.93
CA PHE A 26 0.51 17.70 2.37
C PHE A 26 0.06 17.52 0.91
N ARG A 27 -1.21 17.80 0.59
CA ARG A 27 -1.71 17.76 -0.80
C ARG A 27 -0.98 18.75 -1.69
N GLN A 28 -0.65 19.95 -1.20
CA GLN A 28 0.14 20.91 -1.95
C GLN A 28 1.57 20.40 -2.21
N ALA A 29 2.21 19.80 -1.20
CA ALA A 29 3.54 19.18 -1.36
C ALA A 29 3.54 18.02 -2.37
N LEU A 30 2.49 17.19 -2.37
CA LEU A 30 2.30 16.15 -3.39
C LEU A 30 2.02 16.75 -4.78
N ARG A 31 1.24 17.84 -4.88
CA ARG A 31 0.98 18.54 -6.14
C ARG A 31 2.25 19.14 -6.74
N ALA A 32 3.16 19.65 -5.91
CA ALA A 32 4.48 20.11 -6.37
C ALA A 32 5.27 18.98 -7.04
N ASN A 33 5.05 17.74 -6.62
CA ASN A 33 5.58 16.52 -7.23
C ASN A 33 4.65 15.87 -8.25
N GLY A 34 3.56 16.53 -8.64
CA GLY A 34 2.46 15.93 -9.39
C GLY A 34 2.87 15.35 -10.75
N GLY A 35 3.85 15.97 -11.42
CA GLY A 35 4.42 15.43 -12.67
C GLY A 35 5.15 14.10 -12.47
N LYS A 36 6.01 14.00 -11.44
CA LYS A 36 6.71 12.76 -11.08
C LYS A 36 5.71 11.69 -10.66
N LEU A 37 4.75 12.05 -9.81
CA LEU A 37 3.74 11.12 -9.31
C LEU A 37 2.87 10.55 -10.44
N ARG A 38 2.42 11.41 -11.36
CA ARG A 38 1.62 10.97 -12.51
C ARG A 38 2.38 9.96 -13.37
N ARG A 39 3.68 10.18 -13.60
CA ARG A 39 4.53 9.26 -14.35
C ARG A 39 4.68 7.92 -13.63
N ALA A 40 4.95 7.93 -12.33
CA ALA A 40 5.05 6.69 -11.53
C ALA A 40 3.75 5.89 -11.56
N LEU A 41 2.59 6.55 -11.42
CA LEU A 41 1.28 5.89 -11.52
C LEU A 41 1.00 5.32 -12.91
N ALA A 42 1.35 6.06 -13.96
CA ALA A 42 1.20 5.58 -15.34
C ALA A 42 2.11 4.37 -15.60
N ALA A 43 3.37 4.42 -15.16
CA ALA A 43 4.31 3.32 -15.26
C ALA A 43 3.83 2.07 -14.51
N GLU A 44 3.32 2.24 -13.28
CA GLU A 44 2.75 1.16 -12.49
C GLU A 44 1.56 0.51 -13.23
N LYS A 45 0.65 1.31 -13.77
CA LYS A 45 -0.50 0.81 -14.55
C LYS A 45 -0.05 0.02 -15.78
N THR A 46 0.89 0.56 -16.55
CA THR A 46 1.44 -0.11 -17.74
C THR A 46 2.11 -1.43 -17.37
N ALA A 47 2.90 -1.47 -16.29
CA ALA A 47 3.57 -2.67 -15.83
C ALA A 47 2.59 -3.75 -15.34
N ARG A 48 1.51 -3.35 -14.65
CA ARG A 48 0.44 -4.27 -14.25
C ARG A 48 -0.26 -4.90 -15.45
N ASN A 49 -0.58 -4.10 -16.48
CA ASN A 49 -1.16 -4.63 -17.72
C ASN A 49 -0.21 -5.62 -18.40
N ALA A 50 1.08 -5.27 -18.54
CA ALA A 50 2.08 -6.16 -19.13
C ALA A 50 2.23 -7.48 -18.36
N ALA A 51 2.07 -7.47 -17.03
CA ALA A 51 2.08 -8.69 -16.23
C ALA A 51 0.86 -9.58 -16.52
N LEU A 52 -0.33 -8.97 -16.68
CA LEU A 52 -1.55 -9.70 -17.06
C LEU A 52 -1.45 -10.29 -18.47
N ASP A 53 -0.91 -9.54 -19.43
CA ASP A 53 -0.70 -10.00 -20.79
C ASP A 53 0.29 -11.18 -20.82
N ALA A 54 1.40 -11.09 -20.07
CA ALA A 54 2.39 -12.16 -19.99
C ALA A 54 1.85 -13.45 -19.33
N LEU A 55 0.89 -13.32 -18.40
CA LEU A 55 0.20 -14.47 -17.80
C LEU A 55 -0.73 -15.19 -18.78
N GLN A 56 -1.26 -14.47 -19.77
CA GLN A 56 -2.18 -15.02 -20.78
C GLN A 56 -1.46 -15.51 -22.05
N ALA A 57 -0.16 -15.23 -22.18
CA ALA A 57 0.63 -15.62 -23.33
C ALA A 57 0.71 -17.14 -23.50
N ASP A 58 0.54 -17.60 -24.73
CA ASP A 58 0.76 -18.99 -25.13
C ASP A 58 1.74 -19.02 -26.33
N PRO A 59 2.96 -19.58 -26.16
CA PRO A 59 3.48 -20.19 -24.94
C PRO A 59 3.74 -19.16 -23.83
N PHE A 60 3.73 -19.63 -22.57
CA PHE A 60 3.99 -18.78 -21.41
C PHE A 60 5.38 -18.12 -21.48
N ASP A 61 5.41 -16.78 -21.39
CA ASP A 61 6.64 -15.99 -21.35
C ASP A 61 6.99 -15.58 -19.91
N ALA A 62 7.72 -16.47 -19.22
CA ALA A 62 8.23 -16.22 -17.87
C ALA A 62 9.11 -14.96 -17.78
N ALA A 63 9.86 -14.66 -18.85
CA ALA A 63 10.77 -13.51 -18.86
C ALA A 63 9.98 -12.19 -18.97
N ALA A 64 8.91 -12.16 -19.76
CA ALA A 64 7.99 -11.02 -19.82
C ALA A 64 7.33 -10.76 -18.46
N LEU A 65 6.84 -11.80 -17.79
CA LEU A 65 6.25 -11.65 -16.46
C LEU A 65 7.29 -11.12 -15.45
N ALA A 66 8.51 -11.66 -15.45
CA ALA A 66 9.57 -11.19 -14.56
C ALA A 66 9.92 -9.71 -14.78
N ARG A 67 10.00 -9.27 -16.05
CA ARG A 67 10.21 -7.85 -16.40
C ARG A 67 9.07 -6.97 -15.91
N ALA A 68 7.83 -7.38 -16.12
CA ALA A 68 6.66 -6.63 -15.69
C ALA A 68 6.60 -6.49 -14.16
N LEU A 69 6.85 -7.58 -13.42
CA LEU A 69 6.92 -7.54 -11.95
C LEU A 69 8.05 -6.65 -11.43
N SER A 70 9.20 -6.63 -12.12
CA SER A 70 10.29 -5.71 -11.79
C SER A 70 9.89 -4.26 -12.01
N ALA A 71 9.22 -3.95 -13.11
CA ALA A 71 8.74 -2.61 -13.39
C ALA A 71 7.69 -2.12 -12.36
N ILE A 72 6.82 -3.02 -11.88
CA ILE A 72 5.89 -2.71 -10.77
C ILE A 72 6.67 -2.29 -9.52
N ARG A 73 7.68 -3.07 -9.11
CA ARG A 73 8.49 -2.76 -7.93
C ARG A 73 9.21 -1.40 -8.06
N THR A 74 9.77 -1.11 -9.24
CA THR A 74 10.41 0.18 -9.50
C THR A 74 9.43 1.33 -9.39
N ALA A 75 8.26 1.24 -10.04
CA ALA A 75 7.25 2.30 -10.00
C ALA A 75 6.69 2.52 -8.58
N GLU A 76 6.51 1.44 -7.80
CA GLU A 76 6.15 1.56 -6.39
C GLU A 76 7.23 2.24 -5.56
N GLY A 77 8.50 1.91 -5.80
CA GLY A 77 9.65 2.54 -5.15
C GLY A 77 9.70 4.04 -5.41
N GLU A 78 9.55 4.44 -6.67
CA GLU A 78 9.47 5.86 -7.06
C GLU A 78 8.30 6.58 -6.38
N ARG A 79 7.12 5.95 -6.34
CA ARG A 79 5.94 6.53 -5.69
C ARG A 79 6.17 6.72 -4.19
N ARG A 80 6.82 5.77 -3.51
CA ARG A 80 7.18 5.89 -2.09
C ARG A 80 8.21 7.00 -1.86
N ALA A 81 9.23 7.09 -2.70
CA ALA A 81 10.24 8.15 -2.62
C ALA A 81 9.60 9.55 -2.72
N ILE A 82 8.68 9.74 -3.67
CA ILE A 82 7.93 11.00 -3.81
C ILE A 82 7.10 11.32 -2.56
N ALA A 83 6.46 10.31 -1.97
CA ALA A 83 5.68 10.51 -0.76
C ALA A 83 6.58 10.85 0.45
N HIS A 84 7.77 10.25 0.56
CA HIS A 84 8.76 10.59 1.59
C HIS A 84 9.26 12.03 1.41
N GLU A 85 9.60 12.44 0.18
CA GLU A 85 9.99 13.83 -0.13
C GLU A 85 8.88 14.81 0.29
N ALA A 86 7.63 14.56 -0.11
CA ALA A 86 6.51 15.40 0.28
C ALA A 86 6.27 15.44 1.79
N THR A 87 6.48 14.32 2.49
CA THR A 87 6.38 14.24 3.95
C THR A 87 7.46 15.09 4.61
N LEU A 88 8.71 14.97 4.16
CA LEU A 88 9.82 15.76 4.68
C LEU A 88 9.58 17.26 4.48
N SER A 89 9.18 17.67 3.26
CA SER A 89 8.86 19.07 2.95
C SER A 89 7.69 19.63 3.77
N LEU A 90 6.77 18.78 4.24
CA LEU A 90 5.73 19.19 5.19
C LEU A 90 6.34 19.42 6.57
N ILE A 91 7.09 18.44 7.09
CA ILE A 91 7.68 18.46 8.43
C ILE A 91 8.59 19.69 8.64
N GLU A 92 9.36 20.06 7.62
CA GLU A 92 10.23 21.25 7.64
C GLU A 92 9.47 22.56 7.86
N LYS A 93 8.18 22.61 7.48
CA LYS A 93 7.33 23.80 7.61
C LYS A 93 6.52 23.84 8.89
N LEU A 94 6.48 22.73 9.64
CA LEU A 94 5.72 22.64 10.88
C LEU A 94 6.46 23.32 12.03
N THR A 95 5.71 23.96 12.93
CA THR A 95 6.25 24.39 14.22
C THR A 95 6.59 23.19 15.11
N PRO A 96 7.41 23.36 16.17
CA PRO A 96 7.66 22.28 17.14
C PRO A 96 6.39 21.64 17.70
N GLU A 97 5.37 22.45 18.02
CA GLU A 97 4.09 22.00 18.57
C GLU A 97 3.31 21.17 17.55
N GLN A 98 3.31 21.60 16.28
CA GLN A 98 2.67 20.88 15.18
C GLN A 98 3.36 19.54 14.90
N ARG A 99 4.70 19.47 15.00
CA ARG A 99 5.45 18.21 14.90
C ARG A 99 5.11 17.26 16.04
N GLN A 100 4.95 17.76 17.27
CA GLN A 100 4.52 16.93 18.40
C GLN A 100 3.09 16.39 18.21
N ALA A 101 2.16 17.22 17.74
CA ALA A 101 0.79 16.79 17.42
C ALA A 101 0.78 15.70 16.34
N MET A 102 1.60 15.85 15.30
CA MET A 102 1.76 14.85 14.25
C MET A 102 2.38 13.55 14.79
N HIS A 103 3.41 13.63 15.63
CA HIS A 103 4.00 12.45 16.30
C HIS A 103 2.98 11.69 17.15
N HIS A 104 2.17 12.40 17.94
CA HIS A 104 1.12 11.78 18.75
C HIS A 104 0.09 11.05 17.89
N LYS A 105 -0.33 11.64 16.76
CA LYS A 105 -1.27 10.99 15.83
C LYS A 105 -0.66 9.80 15.09
N LEU A 106 0.58 9.93 14.62
CA LEU A 106 1.27 8.84 13.92
C LEU A 106 1.58 7.67 14.85
N SER A 107 2.00 7.92 16.09
CA SER A 107 2.19 6.85 17.07
C SER A 107 0.89 6.11 17.37
N GLN A 108 -0.24 6.82 17.47
CA GLN A 108 -1.56 6.18 17.59
C GLN A 108 -1.94 5.36 16.35
N SER A 109 -1.69 5.87 15.14
CA SER A 109 -2.05 5.20 13.89
C SER A 109 -1.16 4.01 13.55
N LEU A 110 0.15 4.10 13.83
CA LEU A 110 1.12 3.03 13.62
C LEU A 110 0.98 1.89 14.64
N LEU A 111 0.49 2.20 15.84
CA LEU A 111 0.22 1.22 16.91
C LEU A 111 -1.22 0.71 16.89
N ALA A 112 -2.15 1.40 16.23
CA ALA A 112 -3.50 0.90 16.05
C ALA A 112 -3.51 -0.23 15.01
N PRO A 113 -4.17 -1.37 15.29
CA PRO A 113 -4.43 -2.35 14.25
C PRO A 113 -5.22 -1.65 13.15
N HIS A 114 -4.66 -1.62 11.93
CA HIS A 114 -5.32 -1.05 10.77
C HIS A 114 -6.72 -1.67 10.69
N PRO A 115 -7.82 -0.90 10.76
CA PRO A 115 -9.15 -1.48 10.73
C PRO A 115 -9.25 -2.26 9.42
N MET A 116 -9.37 -3.58 9.54
CA MET A 116 -9.76 -4.42 8.42
C MET A 116 -10.99 -3.77 7.82
N GLN A 117 -10.88 -3.30 6.58
CA GLN A 117 -12.06 -2.83 5.87
C GLN A 117 -13.01 -4.04 5.80
N PRO A 118 -14.24 -3.95 6.36
CA PRO A 118 -15.20 -5.03 6.25
C PRO A 118 -15.61 -5.12 4.78
N GLY A 119 -15.00 -6.07 4.05
CA GLY A 119 -15.19 -6.23 2.61
C GLY A 119 -14.11 -7.01 1.87
N HIS A 120 -12.90 -7.21 2.43
CA HIS A 120 -11.93 -8.15 1.88
C HIS A 120 -11.98 -9.46 2.68
N MET A 121 -12.73 -10.43 2.16
CA MET A 121 -12.73 -11.80 2.68
C MET A 121 -11.37 -12.45 2.36
N ASP A 122 -10.55 -12.68 3.39
CA ASP A 122 -9.40 -13.58 3.32
C ASP A 122 -9.89 -15.03 3.21
N PHE A 123 -10.19 -15.47 1.99
CA PHE A 123 -10.24 -16.89 1.70
C PHE A 123 -8.79 -17.40 1.60
N HIS A 124 -8.41 -18.30 2.49
CA HIS A 124 -7.15 -19.08 2.54
C HIS A 124 -6.11 -18.75 3.62
N ARG A 125 -6.52 -18.53 4.87
CA ARG A 125 -5.66 -18.90 6.02
C ARG A 125 -6.31 -20.03 6.82
N LYS A 126 -5.95 -21.28 6.49
CA LYS A 126 -6.25 -22.44 7.35
C LYS A 126 -5.44 -22.27 8.64
N PRO A 127 -6.04 -22.28 9.84
CA PRO A 127 -5.29 -22.10 11.08
C PRO A 127 -4.34 -23.28 11.33
N PRO A 128 -3.14 -23.07 11.90
CA PRO A 128 -2.35 -24.16 12.45
C PRO A 128 -2.96 -24.53 13.80
N MET A 129 -3.64 -25.68 13.89
CA MET A 129 -3.99 -26.28 15.17
C MET A 129 -3.08 -27.48 15.37
N ALA A 130 -2.16 -27.34 16.32
CA ALA A 130 -1.40 -28.42 16.91
C ALA A 130 -2.30 -29.18 17.91
N ASP A 131 -2.24 -30.50 17.80
CA ASP A 131 -2.32 -31.56 18.81
C ASP A 131 -3.48 -31.62 19.81
N GLY A 132 -4.17 -32.76 19.75
CA GLY A 132 -4.66 -33.47 20.94
C GLY A 132 -6.15 -33.78 20.95
N ASP A 133 -6.57 -34.87 20.29
CA ASP A 133 -7.09 -36.01 21.04
C ASP A 133 -7.09 -37.29 20.19
N SER A 134 -6.70 -38.38 20.83
CA SER A 134 -6.53 -39.70 20.25
C SER A 134 -7.83 -40.48 20.34
N THR A 135 -8.44 -40.83 19.21
CA THR A 135 -9.22 -42.08 19.09
C THR A 135 -9.21 -42.55 17.63
N VAL A 136 -8.25 -43.40 17.29
CA VAL A 136 -8.33 -44.26 16.11
C VAL A 136 -8.81 -45.64 16.60
N PRO A 137 -9.98 -46.13 16.18
CA PRO A 137 -10.28 -47.54 16.35
C PRO A 137 -9.54 -48.33 15.26
N LEU A 138 -8.68 -49.26 15.69
CA LEU A 138 -8.06 -50.26 14.83
C LEU A 138 -9.13 -51.21 14.27
N PRO A 139 -9.16 -51.51 12.96
CA PRO A 139 -9.73 -52.77 12.51
C PRO A 139 -8.67 -53.87 12.67
N GLY A 140 -8.94 -54.78 13.58
CA GLY A 140 -8.22 -56.04 13.71
C GLY A 140 -8.74 -57.11 12.75
N ARG A 141 -7.79 -57.92 12.27
CA ARG A 141 -7.85 -59.18 11.52
C ARG A 141 -8.00 -59.08 10.01
#